data_AF-A4RUU2-F1
#
_entry.id   AF-A4RUU2-F1
#
_cell.length_a   1.000
_cell.length_b   1.000
_cell.length_c   1.000
_cell.angle_alpha   90.00
_cell.angle_beta   90.00
_cell.angle_gamma   90.00
#
_symmetry.space_group_name_H-M   'P 1'
#
loop_
_entity.id
_entity.type
_entity.pdbx_description
1 polymer ?
#
loop_
_entity_poly.entity_id
_entity_poly.type
_entity_poly.pdbx_seq_one_letter_code
_entity_poly.pdbx_strand_id
1 'polypeptide(L)'
;MRAVEAKIEQGQFQGEMAAAIAEACAKATRGEASQMSVCVAAGEAGLRFATRYLENHPELGDAACKALEMCDGDEDAVADASGAMVTSDDDEARIRAAARGDASASDETCADCVMASRLLANELRANSTISFVVGEVDALCAALGAELAHQCDAVVEPYVPVLLDELASSLKNVCARLGVCPK
;
A
#
# COMPACT_ATOMS: atom_id res chain seq x y z
N MET A 1 13.66 -15.89 -18.99
CA MET A 1 13.92 -14.43 -19.06
C MET A 1 13.86 -13.86 -20.48
N ARG A 2 14.49 -14.44 -21.51
CA ARG A 2 14.44 -13.91 -22.91
C ARG A 2 13.05 -13.67 -23.51
N ALA A 3 12.08 -14.53 -23.20
CA ALA A 3 10.70 -14.34 -23.67
C ALA A 3 9.98 -13.17 -22.95
N VAL A 4 10.37 -12.87 -21.71
CA VAL A 4 9.83 -11.76 -20.92
C VAL A 4 10.45 -10.45 -21.41
N GLU A 5 11.76 -10.43 -21.65
CA GLU A 5 12.47 -9.28 -22.24
C GLU A 5 11.89 -8.91 -23.61
N ALA A 6 11.63 -9.91 -24.48
CA ALA A 6 10.99 -9.67 -25.77
C ALA A 6 9.56 -9.08 -25.66
N LYS A 7 8.80 -9.48 -24.63
CA LYS A 7 7.46 -8.90 -24.36
C LYS A 7 7.54 -7.47 -23.82
N ILE A 8 8.57 -7.15 -23.04
CA ILE A 8 8.83 -5.80 -22.53
C ILE A 8 9.20 -4.87 -23.69
N GLU A 9 10.10 -5.31 -24.59
CA GLU A 9 10.51 -4.53 -25.77
C GLU A 9 9.35 -4.29 -26.76
N GLN A 10 8.40 -5.22 -26.85
CA GLN A 10 7.21 -5.09 -27.68
C GLN A 10 6.08 -4.27 -27.01
N GLY A 11 6.28 -3.77 -25.78
CA GLY A 11 5.27 -3.03 -25.03
C GLY A 11 4.03 -3.85 -24.65
N GLN A 12 4.05 -5.17 -24.87
CA GLN A 12 2.91 -6.06 -24.60
C GLN A 12 2.56 -6.08 -23.12
N PHE A 13 3.55 -5.97 -22.24
CA PHE A 13 3.33 -5.99 -20.79
C PHE A 13 2.50 -4.79 -20.32
N GLN A 14 2.76 -3.59 -20.86
CA GLN A 14 1.97 -2.40 -20.54
C GLN A 14 0.53 -2.54 -21.02
N GLY A 15 0.31 -3.15 -22.18
CA GLY A 15 -1.04 -3.44 -22.71
C GLY A 15 -1.79 -4.49 -21.88
N GLU A 16 -1.11 -5.56 -21.46
CA GLU A 16 -1.69 -6.62 -20.61
C GLU A 16 -2.10 -6.07 -19.23
N MET A 17 -1.27 -5.20 -18.62
CA MET A 17 -1.58 -4.58 -17.33
C MET A 17 -2.74 -3.58 -17.44
N ALA A 18 -2.77 -2.75 -18.47
CA ALA A 18 -3.87 -1.81 -18.70
C ALA A 18 -5.21 -2.55 -18.93
N ALA A 19 -5.18 -3.66 -19.68
CA ALA A 19 -6.35 -4.50 -19.89
C ALA A 19 -6.85 -5.15 -18.59
N ALA A 20 -5.93 -5.64 -17.75
CA ALA A 20 -6.27 -6.23 -16.45
C ALA A 20 -6.90 -5.21 -15.50
N ILE A 21 -6.38 -3.98 -15.44
CA ILE A 21 -6.95 -2.89 -14.65
C ILE A 21 -8.35 -2.54 -15.15
N ALA A 22 -8.54 -2.41 -16.46
CA ALA A 22 -9.84 -2.12 -17.05
C ALA A 22 -10.89 -3.20 -16.74
N GLU A 23 -10.52 -4.49 -16.79
CA GLU A 23 -11.41 -5.61 -16.46
C GLU A 23 -11.78 -5.61 -14.97
N ALA A 24 -10.80 -5.41 -14.08
CA ALA A 24 -11.03 -5.32 -12.65
C ALA A 24 -11.95 -4.15 -12.30
N CYS A 25 -11.72 -2.98 -12.89
CA CYS A 25 -12.55 -1.80 -12.71
C CYS A 25 -13.96 -1.99 -13.27
N ALA A 26 -14.14 -2.70 -14.39
CA ALA A 26 -15.46 -3.04 -14.91
C ALA A 26 -16.27 -3.88 -13.92
N LYS A 27 -15.64 -4.88 -13.27
CA LYS A 27 -16.27 -5.72 -12.25
C LYS A 27 -16.59 -4.92 -10.98
N ALA A 28 -15.66 -4.09 -10.51
CA ALA A 28 -15.81 -3.33 -9.27
C ALA A 28 -16.89 -2.24 -9.35
N THR A 29 -17.01 -1.57 -10.50
CA THR A 29 -17.91 -0.43 -10.70
C THR A 29 -19.26 -0.79 -11.31
N ARG A 30 -19.48 -2.10 -11.59
CA ARG A 30 -20.65 -2.61 -12.37
C ARG A 30 -20.86 -1.87 -13.71
N GLY A 31 -19.80 -1.28 -14.27
CA GLY A 31 -19.82 -0.55 -15.54
C GLY A 31 -20.32 0.90 -15.46
N GLU A 32 -20.42 1.51 -14.27
CA GLU A 32 -20.78 2.92 -14.15
C GLU A 32 -19.63 3.81 -14.68
N ALA A 33 -19.87 4.55 -15.77
CA ALA A 33 -18.83 5.24 -16.54
C ALA A 33 -18.01 6.27 -15.73
N SER A 34 -18.65 6.96 -14.78
CA SER A 34 -18.00 7.94 -13.88
C SER A 34 -17.07 7.28 -12.86
N GLN A 35 -17.43 6.10 -12.36
CA GLN A 35 -16.62 5.35 -11.40
C GLN A 35 -15.53 4.55 -12.12
N MET A 36 -15.81 4.07 -13.33
CA MET A 36 -14.88 3.35 -14.18
C MET A 36 -13.66 4.21 -14.54
N SER A 37 -13.86 5.47 -14.94
CA SER A 37 -12.75 6.38 -15.28
C SER A 37 -11.85 6.68 -14.07
N VAL A 38 -12.45 6.92 -12.89
CA VAL A 38 -11.73 7.15 -11.64
C VAL A 38 -10.96 5.90 -11.21
N CYS A 39 -11.57 4.71 -11.32
CA CYS A 39 -10.94 3.44 -10.96
C CYS A 39 -9.72 3.14 -11.84
N VAL A 40 -9.84 3.31 -13.16
CA VAL A 40 -8.74 3.06 -14.09
C VAL A 40 -7.59 4.04 -13.83
N ALA A 41 -7.90 5.34 -13.66
CA ALA A 41 -6.88 6.34 -13.34
C ALA A 41 -6.17 6.05 -12.01
N ALA A 42 -6.90 5.63 -10.98
CA ALA A 42 -6.33 5.25 -9.70
C ALA A 42 -5.46 3.97 -9.80
N GLY A 43 -5.90 2.97 -10.56
CA GLY A 43 -5.14 1.75 -10.81
C GLY A 43 -3.82 2.01 -11.52
N GLU A 44 -3.83 2.86 -12.55
CA GLU A 44 -2.60 3.26 -13.25
C GLU A 44 -1.66 4.07 -12.36
N ALA A 45 -2.20 4.98 -11.54
CA ALA A 45 -1.40 5.76 -10.60
C ALA A 45 -0.76 4.87 -9.52
N GLY A 46 -1.54 3.94 -8.96
CA GLY A 46 -1.06 2.97 -7.97
C GLY A 46 0.01 2.05 -8.54
N LEU A 47 -0.13 1.64 -9.80
CA LEU A 47 0.87 0.82 -10.47
C LEU A 47 2.18 1.58 -10.71
N ARG A 48 2.10 2.84 -11.20
CA ARG A 48 3.30 3.71 -11.33
C ARG A 48 3.99 3.92 -9.99
N PHE A 49 3.21 4.12 -8.93
CA PHE A 49 3.72 4.23 -7.57
C PHE A 49 4.43 2.93 -7.14
N ALA A 50 3.80 1.77 -7.33
CA ALA A 50 4.37 0.48 -6.97
C ALA A 50 5.68 0.20 -7.72
N THR A 51 5.75 0.48 -9.03
CA THR A 51 6.98 0.34 -9.81
C THR A 51 8.09 1.22 -9.25
N ARG A 52 7.81 2.50 -9.00
CA ARG A 52 8.80 3.44 -8.46
C ARG A 52 9.21 3.12 -7.02
N TYR A 53 8.30 2.56 -6.23
CA TYR A 53 8.59 2.11 -4.87
C TYR A 53 9.58 0.94 -4.89
N LEU A 54 9.33 -0.05 -5.75
CA LEU A 54 10.22 -1.21 -5.93
C LEU A 54 11.59 -0.81 -6.47
N GLU A 55 11.66 0.15 -7.40
CA GLU A 55 12.94 0.67 -7.92
C GLU A 55 13.82 1.32 -6.83
N ASN A 56 13.21 1.91 -5.80
CA ASN A 56 13.92 2.59 -4.72
C ASN A 56 14.14 1.72 -3.48
N HIS A 57 13.60 0.49 -3.44
CA HIS A 57 13.70 -0.43 -2.31
C HIS A 57 14.11 -1.83 -2.79
N PRO A 58 15.38 -2.02 -3.20
CA PRO A 58 15.89 -3.29 -3.73
C PRO A 58 15.78 -4.46 -2.73
N GLU A 59 15.72 -4.19 -1.43
CA GLU A 59 15.49 -5.17 -0.36
C GLU A 59 14.12 -5.84 -0.42
N LEU A 60 13.13 -5.23 -1.09
CA LEU A 60 11.86 -5.88 -1.38
C LEU A 60 11.99 -6.92 -2.50
N GLY A 61 13.06 -6.89 -3.30
CA GLY A 61 13.30 -7.88 -4.35
C GLY A 61 13.40 -9.30 -3.79
N ASP A 62 14.27 -9.49 -2.80
CA ASP A 62 14.49 -10.80 -2.17
C ASP A 62 13.27 -11.25 -1.36
N ALA A 63 12.64 -10.33 -0.63
CA ALA A 63 11.45 -10.61 0.16
C ALA A 63 10.23 -10.95 -0.73
N ALA A 64 10.01 -10.20 -1.81
CA ALA A 64 8.93 -10.46 -2.75
C ALA A 64 9.18 -11.74 -3.56
N CYS A 65 10.42 -11.99 -3.98
CA CYS A 65 10.80 -13.20 -4.67
C CYS A 65 10.60 -14.44 -3.80
N LYS A 66 10.95 -14.35 -2.50
CA LYS A 66 10.70 -15.40 -1.51
C LYS A 66 9.21 -15.61 -1.22
N ALA A 67 8.43 -14.52 -1.13
CA ALA A 67 6.99 -14.59 -0.91
C ALA A 67 6.21 -15.13 -2.12
N LEU A 68 6.73 -14.94 -3.33
CA LEU A 68 6.14 -15.42 -4.59
C LEU A 68 6.71 -16.78 -5.03
N GLU A 69 7.62 -17.37 -4.25
CA GLU A 69 8.33 -18.63 -4.57
C GLU A 69 9.05 -18.60 -5.94
N MET A 70 9.53 -17.42 -6.36
CA MET A 70 10.13 -17.21 -7.68
C MET A 70 11.67 -17.23 -7.68
N CYS A 71 12.30 -17.44 -6.52
CA CYS A 71 13.75 -17.47 -6.41
C CYS A 71 14.27 -18.89 -6.65
N ASP A 72 15.14 -19.04 -7.65
CA ASP A 72 15.97 -20.23 -7.82
C ASP A 72 16.89 -20.33 -6.60
N GLY A 73 16.72 -21.43 -5.85
CA GLY A 73 17.21 -21.55 -4.48
C GLY A 73 18.70 -21.30 -4.29
N ASP A 74 19.03 -20.58 -3.22
CA ASP A 74 20.30 -20.77 -2.55
C ASP A 74 20.26 -22.14 -1.87
N GLU A 75 21.18 -23.01 -2.30
CA GLU A 75 21.50 -24.27 -1.66
C GLU A 75 21.85 -24.01 -0.19
N ASP A 76 20.90 -24.21 0.74
CA ASP A 76 21.09 -24.86 2.04
C ASP A 76 19.78 -24.95 2.85
N ALA A 77 19.19 -26.15 2.79
CA ALA A 77 18.39 -26.85 3.80
C ALA A 77 17.25 -26.10 4.56
N VAL A 78 16.01 -26.48 4.23
CA VAL A 78 15.22 -27.32 5.15
C VAL A 78 14.24 -28.21 4.39
N ALA A 79 14.42 -29.51 4.57
CA ALA A 79 13.42 -30.53 4.26
C ALA A 79 12.38 -30.55 5.39
N ASP A 80 11.10 -30.55 5.05
CA ASP A 80 10.20 -31.61 5.50
C ASP A 80 9.06 -31.76 4.49
N ALA A 81 8.77 -33.01 4.18
CA ALA A 81 7.86 -33.44 3.15
C ALA A 81 6.49 -33.73 3.75
N SER A 82 5.46 -33.02 3.31
CA SER A 82 4.14 -33.65 3.10
C SER A 82 3.21 -32.71 2.34
N GLY A 83 3.06 -32.96 1.04
CA GLY A 83 1.81 -32.63 0.37
C GLY A 83 0.70 -33.50 0.94
N ALA A 84 -0.23 -32.91 1.67
CA ALA A 84 -1.51 -33.54 2.00
C ALA A 84 -2.59 -32.48 2.24
N MET A 85 -3.57 -32.44 1.33
CA MET A 85 -4.95 -32.05 1.66
C MET A 85 -5.47 -33.02 2.72
N VAL A 86 -5.87 -32.50 3.89
CA VAL A 86 -6.77 -33.21 4.80
C VAL A 86 -7.96 -32.28 5.06
N THR A 87 -9.04 -32.50 4.33
CA THR A 87 -10.39 -32.19 4.83
C THR A 87 -10.90 -33.47 5.46
N SER A 88 -10.93 -33.53 6.79
CA SER A 88 -11.62 -34.58 7.53
C SER A 88 -12.85 -33.96 8.17
N ASP A 89 -14.00 -34.59 7.95
CA ASP A 89 -15.38 -34.20 8.29
C ASP A 89 -15.71 -33.95 9.79
N ASP A 90 -14.75 -33.54 10.62
CA ASP A 90 -14.94 -33.14 12.02
C ASP A 90 -14.99 -31.61 12.22
N ASP A 91 -14.77 -30.82 11.16
CA ASP A 91 -14.69 -29.35 11.24
C ASP A 91 -16.04 -28.63 11.17
N GLU A 92 -17.12 -29.26 10.67
CA GLU A 92 -18.42 -28.60 10.56
C GLU A 92 -19.05 -28.31 11.95
N ALA A 93 -18.74 -29.13 12.95
CA ALA A 93 -19.16 -28.91 14.34
C ALA A 93 -18.39 -27.75 15.00
N ARG A 94 -17.14 -27.51 14.62
CA ARG A 94 -16.31 -26.40 15.12
C ARG A 94 -16.71 -25.07 14.47
N ILE A 95 -17.10 -25.08 13.20
CA ILE A 95 -17.60 -23.90 12.49
C ILE A 95 -18.93 -23.39 13.08
N ARG A 96 -19.82 -24.29 13.55
CA ARG A 96 -21.05 -23.88 14.25
C ARG A 96 -20.81 -23.36 15.67
N ALA A 97 -19.70 -23.73 16.31
CA ALA A 97 -19.29 -23.17 17.59
C ALA A 97 -18.66 -21.76 17.43
N ALA A 98 -17.99 -21.48 16.32
CA ALA A 98 -17.43 -20.16 16.01
C ALA A 98 -18.52 -19.08 15.74
N ALA A 99 -19.76 -19.49 15.47
CA ALA A 99 -20.90 -18.57 15.31
C ALA A 99 -21.53 -18.11 16.64
N ARG A 100 -20.92 -18.40 17.79
CA ARG A 100 -21.36 -17.93 19.12
C ARG A 100 -20.18 -17.38 19.91
N GLY A 101 -19.82 -16.12 19.70
CA GLY A 101 -18.95 -15.37 20.63
C GLY A 101 -18.07 -14.28 20.02
N ASP A 102 -18.67 -13.11 19.79
CA ASP A 102 -18.02 -11.81 19.58
C ASP A 102 -17.13 -11.41 20.77
N ALA A 103 -15.82 -11.61 20.64
CA ALA A 103 -14.80 -10.97 21.47
C ALA A 103 -13.38 -11.01 20.86
N SER A 104 -13.08 -11.93 19.93
CA SER A 104 -11.71 -12.13 19.41
C SER A 104 -11.44 -11.41 18.08
N ALA A 105 -12.39 -11.36 17.14
CA ALA A 105 -12.17 -10.76 15.82
C ALA A 105 -12.19 -9.21 15.85
N SER A 106 -13.00 -8.63 16.73
CA SER A 106 -13.03 -7.18 16.97
C SER A 106 -11.75 -6.68 17.64
N ASP A 107 -11.13 -7.52 18.48
CA ASP A 107 -9.90 -7.17 19.21
C ASP A 107 -8.68 -7.23 18.28
N GLU A 108 -8.62 -8.21 17.37
CA GLU A 108 -7.59 -8.31 16.34
C GLU A 108 -7.67 -7.16 15.33
N THR A 109 -8.86 -6.86 14.81
CA THR A 109 -9.07 -5.74 13.87
C THR A 109 -8.75 -4.38 14.53
N CYS A 110 -9.06 -4.23 15.83
CA CYS A 110 -8.67 -3.05 16.59
C CYS A 110 -7.15 -2.96 16.76
N ALA A 111 -6.48 -4.07 17.09
CA ALA A 111 -5.03 -4.12 17.23
C ALA A 111 -4.31 -3.74 15.92
N ASP A 112 -4.79 -4.25 14.78
CA ASP A 112 -4.27 -3.93 13.46
C ASP A 112 -4.43 -2.44 13.12
N CYS A 113 -5.60 -1.87 13.38
CA CYS A 113 -5.82 -0.44 13.18
C CYS A 113 -4.88 0.40 14.05
N VAL A 114 -4.71 0.02 15.33
CA VAL A 114 -3.83 0.72 16.26
C VAL A 114 -2.37 0.62 15.79
N MET A 115 -1.95 -0.54 15.30
CA MET A 115 -0.62 -0.72 14.73
C MET A 115 -0.42 0.15 13.50
N ALA A 116 -1.33 0.09 12.52
CA ALA A 116 -1.26 0.87 11.29
C ALA A 116 -1.23 2.39 11.57
N SER A 117 -2.09 2.87 12.47
CA SER A 117 -2.13 4.29 12.84
C SER A 117 -0.86 4.77 13.54
N ARG A 118 -0.20 3.92 14.34
CA ARG A 118 1.11 4.20 14.94
C ARG A 118 2.21 4.24 13.89
N LEU A 119 2.26 3.26 13.00
CA LEU A 119 3.26 3.22 11.91
C LEU A 119 3.15 4.48 11.06
N LEU A 120 1.93 4.85 10.64
CA LEU A 120 1.70 6.06 9.86
C LEU A 120 2.07 7.33 10.64
N ALA A 121 1.74 7.41 11.93
CA ALA A 121 2.13 8.56 12.75
C ALA A 121 3.65 8.68 12.94
N ASN A 122 4.38 7.56 12.96
CA ASN A 122 5.83 7.57 13.01
C ASN A 122 6.42 8.03 11.67
N GLU A 123 5.88 7.54 10.56
CA GLU A 123 6.33 7.92 9.22
C GLU A 123 6.11 9.42 8.96
N LEU A 124 4.96 9.96 9.35
CA LEU A 124 4.68 11.39 9.23
C LEU A 124 5.67 12.27 10.02
N ARG A 125 6.21 11.76 11.14
CA ARG A 125 7.23 12.47 11.94
C ARG A 125 8.66 12.18 11.49
N ALA A 126 8.86 11.26 10.55
CA ALA A 126 10.19 10.90 10.09
C ALA A 126 10.83 12.09 9.37
N ASN A 127 12.13 12.30 9.62
CA ASN A 127 12.88 13.39 8.96
C ASN A 127 12.92 13.20 7.43
N SER A 128 12.86 11.95 6.95
CA SER A 128 12.70 11.60 5.54
C SER A 128 11.41 12.16 4.94
N THR A 129 10.27 11.93 5.60
CA THR A 129 8.96 12.45 5.18
C THR A 129 8.92 13.96 5.20
N ILE A 130 9.45 14.59 6.26
CA ILE A 130 9.52 16.05 6.35
C ILE A 130 10.37 16.61 5.20
N SER A 131 11.55 16.06 4.96
CA SER A 131 12.45 16.51 3.88
C SER A 131 11.83 16.30 2.50
N PHE A 132 11.12 15.19 2.30
CA PHE A 132 10.39 14.92 1.07
C PHE A 132 9.32 15.97 0.81
N VAL A 133 8.46 16.26 1.80
CA VAL A 133 7.38 17.24 1.65
C VAL A 133 7.94 18.66 1.48
N VAL A 134 9.03 19.01 2.16
CA VAL A 134 9.73 20.29 1.92
C VAL A 134 10.19 20.37 0.46
N GLY A 135 10.84 19.33 -0.07
CA GLY A 135 11.27 19.34 -1.48
C GLY A 135 10.11 19.50 -2.48
N GLU A 136 8.94 18.94 -2.19
CA GLU A 136 7.74 19.16 -3.02
C GLU A 136 7.19 20.59 -2.89
N VAL A 137 7.27 21.20 -1.71
CA VAL A 137 6.94 22.61 -1.47
C VAL A 137 7.90 23.51 -2.26
N ASP A 138 9.21 23.24 -2.22
CA ASP A 138 10.21 24.00 -2.96
C ASP A 138 9.93 23.96 -4.47
N ALA A 139 9.58 22.78 -4.99
CA ALA A 139 9.22 22.61 -6.41
C ALA A 139 7.96 23.38 -6.78
N LEU A 140 6.94 23.37 -5.91
CA LEU A 140 5.72 24.16 -6.06
C LEU A 140 6.01 25.67 -6.06
N CYS A 141 6.83 26.12 -5.11
CA CYS A 141 7.19 27.53 -4.97
C CYS A 141 8.05 28.01 -6.15
N ALA A 142 8.97 27.18 -6.65
CA ALA A 142 9.75 27.47 -7.85
C ALA A 142 8.87 27.67 -9.10
N ALA A 143 7.75 26.96 -9.21
CA ALA A 143 6.81 27.08 -10.33
C ALA A 143 6.08 28.45 -10.39
N LEU A 144 6.07 29.21 -9.28
CA LEU A 144 5.48 30.56 -9.23
C LEU A 144 6.38 31.64 -9.87
N GLY A 145 7.61 31.27 -10.25
CA GLY A 145 8.60 32.18 -10.82
C GLY A 145 9.42 32.92 -9.76
N ALA A 146 10.58 33.44 -10.18
CA ALA A 146 11.62 33.95 -9.27
C ALA A 146 11.15 35.06 -8.31
N GLU A 147 10.16 35.86 -8.71
CA GLU A 147 9.62 36.96 -7.89
C GLU A 147 8.87 36.45 -6.63
N LEU A 148 8.20 35.30 -6.75
CA LEU A 148 7.28 34.77 -5.73
C LEU A 148 7.84 33.55 -5.00
N ALA A 149 8.81 32.83 -5.58
CA ALA A 149 9.37 31.62 -5.01
C ALA A 149 9.83 31.83 -3.55
N HIS A 150 10.67 32.84 -3.30
CA HIS A 150 11.17 33.12 -1.95
C HIS A 150 10.05 33.49 -0.96
N GLN A 151 9.00 34.18 -1.40
CA GLN A 151 7.87 34.50 -0.50
C GLN A 151 7.04 33.25 -0.20
N CYS A 152 6.89 32.35 -1.17
CA CYS A 152 6.21 31.08 -0.99
C CYS A 152 6.99 30.18 -0.01
N ASP A 153 8.30 30.00 -0.23
CA ASP A 153 9.18 29.20 0.62
C ASP A 153 9.12 29.66 2.08
N ALA A 154 9.33 30.96 2.30
CA ALA A 154 9.32 31.58 3.62
C ALA A 154 7.97 31.46 4.34
N VAL A 155 6.88 31.34 3.59
CA VAL A 155 5.54 31.15 4.15
C VAL A 155 5.25 29.68 4.38
N VAL A 156 5.56 28.76 3.47
CA VAL A 156 5.04 27.39 3.48
C VAL A 156 5.97 26.41 4.19
N GLU A 157 7.29 26.47 3.93
CA GLU A 157 8.25 25.51 4.50
C GLU A 157 8.18 25.36 6.03
N PRO A 158 8.07 26.46 6.83
CA PRO A 158 8.03 26.34 8.28
C PRO A 158 6.79 25.61 8.81
N TYR A 159 5.69 25.58 8.03
CA TYR A 159 4.47 24.89 8.43
C TYR A 159 4.51 23.40 8.14
N VAL A 160 5.35 22.93 7.22
CA VAL A 160 5.44 21.50 6.86
C VAL A 160 5.62 20.59 8.07
N PRO A 161 6.63 20.79 8.96
CA PRO A 161 6.80 19.94 10.13
C PRO A 161 5.63 20.05 11.12
N VAL A 162 5.03 21.24 11.25
CA VAL A 162 3.89 21.47 12.14
C VAL A 162 2.66 20.71 11.64
N LEU A 163 2.36 20.81 10.34
CA LEU A 163 1.23 20.12 9.72
C LEU A 163 1.40 18.61 9.83
N LEU A 164 2.58 18.08 9.51
CA LEU A 164 2.83 16.64 9.62
C LEU A 164 2.69 16.12 11.06
N ASP A 165 3.14 16.87 12.06
CA ASP A 165 2.94 16.50 13.46
C ASP A 165 1.47 16.56 13.90
N GLU A 166 0.71 17.56 13.43
CA GLU A 166 -0.73 17.65 13.66
C GLU A 166 -1.48 16.46 13.02
N LEU A 167 -1.14 16.11 11.78
CA LEU A 167 -1.67 14.90 11.12
C LEU A 167 -1.34 13.64 11.93
N ALA A 168 -0.09 13.48 12.35
CA ALA A 168 0.35 12.35 13.17
C ALA A 168 -0.37 12.30 14.53
N SER A 169 -0.65 13.46 15.12
CA SER A 169 -1.40 13.56 16.38
C SER A 169 -2.87 13.21 16.21
N SER A 170 -3.47 13.55 15.06
CA SER A 170 -4.85 13.19 14.73
C SER A 170 -5.09 11.67 14.65
N LEU A 171 -4.03 10.88 14.40
CA LEU A 171 -4.10 9.43 14.27
C LEU A 171 -4.19 8.69 15.61
N LYS A 172 -3.80 9.31 16.73
CA LYS A 172 -3.73 8.64 18.05
C LYS A 172 -5.04 7.96 18.49
N ASN A 173 -6.18 8.53 18.12
CA ASN A 173 -7.52 8.02 18.49
C ASN A 173 -8.36 7.66 17.27
N VAL A 174 -7.75 7.51 16.08
CA VAL A 174 -8.50 7.33 14.84
C VAL A 174 -9.31 6.04 14.84
N CYS A 175 -8.80 4.95 15.41
CA CYS A 175 -9.47 3.66 15.42
C CYS A 175 -10.76 3.65 16.25
N ALA A 176 -10.79 4.38 17.37
CA ALA A 176 -12.00 4.59 18.16
C ALA A 176 -13.00 5.51 17.43
N ARG A 177 -12.52 6.56 16.76
CA ARG A 177 -13.37 7.46 15.94
C ARG A 177 -14.01 6.73 14.76
N LEU A 178 -13.29 5.81 14.14
CA LEU A 178 -13.76 4.98 13.02
C LEU A 178 -14.69 3.84 13.48
N GLY A 179 -14.86 3.64 14.79
CA GLY A 179 -15.68 2.54 15.34
C GLY A 179 -15.05 1.16 15.18
N VAL A 180 -13.75 1.10 14.82
CA VAL A 180 -12.98 -0.14 14.70
C VAL A 180 -12.58 -0.64 16.08
N CYS A 181 -12.25 0.27 16.98
CA CYS A 181 -12.00 -0.01 18.39
C CYS A 181 -13.19 0.46 19.25
N PRO A 182 -13.42 -0.18 20.42
CA PRO A 182 -14.30 0.38 21.44
C PRO A 182 -13.82 1.79 21.84
N LYS A 183 -14.78 2.64 22.24
CA LYS A 183 -14.54 4.03 22.65
C LYS A 183 -13.84 4.13 24.00
#